data_AF-A0A349Y348-F1
#
_entry.id   AF-A0A349Y348-F1
#
_cell.length_a   1.000
_cell.length_b   1.000
_cell.length_c   1.000
_cell.angle_alpha   90.00
_cell.angle_beta   90.00
_cell.angle_gamma   90.00
#
_symmetry.space_group_name_H-M   'P 1'
#
loop_
_entity.id
_entity.type
_entity.pdbx_description
1 polymer ?
#
loop_
_entity_poly.entity_id
_entity_poly.type
_entity_poly.pdbx_seq_one_letter_code
_entity_poly.pdbx_strand_id
1 'polypeptide(L)'
;MLNSDQGRARKQRFKERLHVLHDTALHRKLKQHLPAAFNQRWTRRHWMHASLFATIGALVATIVPGFSHTIDSPYSVSHSTLALPLPPLSLERQQQTPGDSWQVLRVQRGQTLSNLFDQAGIPATVMHQVLEHPGVRESLTKLRPGAEIAFDLPLSGELRTIRFDRDADNRVELSLAGDKITETVSKRESSTRRVVASGEITSSLYAAARKAGLSPSAIATMTDEIFKYDIDFSKDLQPGDRFSVVLDETWREGEKVDTSKILAATFSSGGKTYSGFRFDRNGKSEYFDASGRPLKKSFIRMPIQFARLSSSFGARKHPVLGKMRMHKGVDYAARTGTPIMAAGDARVQFAGTQRGYGNVVILDHGRGHTTLYGHMSRFGKIKTGQRVAQGTVIGYVGSTGLATGPHLHYEFRVNGVHRNPLSVTMPPPEPLQGAELAAFRAQTAPALARIQGMEKLIYADASPAPDAKATDTATAKAGKPVKSTRG
;
A
#
# COMPACT_ATOMS: atom_id res chain seq x y z
N MET A 1 -39.80 65.22 8.42
CA MET A 1 -39.39 64.31 9.52
C MET A 1 -40.58 63.43 9.87
N LEU A 2 -40.64 62.18 9.38
CA LEU A 2 -41.60 61.12 9.78
C LEU A 2 -41.40 59.92 8.84
N ASN A 3 -40.31 59.14 9.01
CA ASN A 3 -40.23 57.79 8.41
C ASN A 3 -39.05 56.90 8.87
N SER A 4 -38.15 57.36 9.74
CA SER A 4 -37.00 56.55 10.19
C SER A 4 -37.32 55.57 11.34
N ASP A 5 -38.35 55.86 12.16
CA ASP A 5 -38.63 55.05 13.36
C ASP A 5 -39.39 53.76 13.08
N GLN A 6 -40.26 53.73 12.07
CA GLN A 6 -41.00 52.50 11.74
C GLN A 6 -40.11 51.39 11.18
N GLY A 7 -39.02 51.75 10.48
CA GLY A 7 -38.06 50.79 9.93
C GLY A 7 -37.21 50.09 11.00
N ARG A 8 -36.83 50.81 12.07
CA ARG A 8 -36.07 50.24 13.19
C ARG A 8 -36.94 49.32 14.04
N ALA A 9 -38.17 49.73 14.37
CA ALA A 9 -39.12 48.92 15.13
C ALA A 9 -39.46 47.60 14.40
N ARG A 10 -39.57 47.63 13.07
CA ARG A 10 -39.86 46.43 12.26
C ARG A 10 -38.70 45.43 12.22
N LYS A 11 -37.44 45.91 12.14
CA LYS A 11 -36.25 45.05 12.25
C LYS A 11 -36.10 44.43 13.63
N GLN A 12 -36.45 45.16 14.68
CA GLN A 12 -36.33 44.69 16.06
C GLN A 12 -37.35 43.58 16.36
N ARG A 13 -38.62 43.77 15.97
CA ARG A 13 -39.66 42.72 16.05
C ARG A 13 -39.34 41.47 15.22
N PHE A 14 -38.65 41.64 14.08
CA PHE A 14 -38.20 40.51 13.26
C PHE A 14 -37.08 39.72 13.95
N LYS A 15 -36.12 40.40 14.59
CA LYS A 15 -35.06 39.74 15.38
C LYS A 15 -35.63 39.02 16.60
N GLU A 16 -36.58 39.61 17.31
CA GLU A 16 -37.24 38.96 18.45
C GLU A 16 -38.01 37.69 18.03
N ARG A 17 -38.73 37.73 16.90
CA ARG A 17 -39.40 36.54 16.35
C ARG A 17 -38.40 35.45 15.94
N LEU A 18 -37.26 35.82 15.37
CA LEU A 18 -36.18 34.88 15.04
C LEU A 18 -35.58 34.24 16.30
N HIS A 19 -35.40 35.01 17.37
CA HIS A 19 -34.91 34.48 18.65
C HIS A 19 -35.89 33.47 19.26
N VAL A 20 -37.19 33.78 19.28
CA VAL A 20 -38.22 32.87 19.79
C VAL A 20 -38.32 31.60 18.95
N LEU A 21 -38.19 31.70 17.62
CA LEU A 21 -38.18 30.54 16.72
C LEU A 21 -36.91 29.69 16.89
N HIS A 22 -35.77 30.32 17.15
CA HIS A 22 -34.50 29.63 17.42
C HIS A 22 -34.55 28.88 18.76
N ASP A 23 -35.06 29.53 19.82
CA ASP A 23 -35.20 28.91 21.15
C ASP A 23 -36.18 27.74 21.12
N THR A 24 -37.32 27.89 20.44
CA THR A 24 -38.30 26.80 20.32
C THR A 24 -37.78 25.63 19.47
N ALA A 25 -36.93 25.89 18.46
CA ALA A 25 -36.28 24.84 17.68
C ALA A 25 -35.20 24.10 18.48
N LEU A 26 -34.39 24.80 19.28
CA LEU A 26 -33.39 24.21 20.17
C LEU A 26 -34.03 23.34 21.26
N HIS A 27 -35.09 23.84 21.91
CA HIS A 27 -35.80 23.08 22.94
C HIS A 27 -36.50 21.84 22.38
N ARG A 28 -37.02 21.89 21.14
CA ARG A 28 -37.64 20.73 20.49
C ARG A 28 -36.62 19.65 20.12
N LYS A 29 -35.40 20.03 19.70
CA LYS A 29 -34.31 19.08 19.40
C LYS A 29 -33.72 18.44 20.67
N LEU A 30 -33.56 19.20 21.74
CA LEU A 30 -33.05 18.67 23.02
C LEU A 30 -33.98 17.61 23.63
N LYS A 31 -35.30 17.80 23.52
CA LYS A 31 -36.29 16.81 24.01
C LYS A 31 -36.31 15.51 23.20
N GLN A 32 -35.85 15.50 21.95
CA GLN A 32 -35.80 14.32 21.09
C GLN A 32 -34.53 13.46 21.28
N HIS A 33 -33.47 14.03 21.87
CA HIS A 33 -32.19 13.34 22.07
C HIS A 33 -31.87 13.00 23.53
N LEU A 34 -32.75 13.36 24.47
CA LEU A 34 -32.66 12.87 25.85
C LEU A 34 -33.26 11.46 25.92
N PRO A 35 -32.48 10.43 26.34
CA PRO A 35 -33.03 9.11 26.53
C PRO A 35 -34.17 9.15 27.56
N ALA A 36 -35.24 8.38 27.33
CA ALA A 36 -36.42 8.27 28.19
C ALA A 36 -36.12 7.89 29.66
N ALA A 37 -34.85 7.59 29.98
CA ALA A 37 -34.34 7.31 31.32
C ALA A 37 -34.53 8.45 32.33
N PHE A 38 -34.66 9.72 31.89
CA PHE A 38 -34.77 10.85 32.82
C PHE A 38 -36.19 11.08 33.39
N ASN A 39 -37.23 10.49 32.81
CA ASN A 39 -38.62 10.61 33.27
C ASN A 39 -39.16 9.34 33.96
N GLN A 40 -38.29 8.37 34.31
CA GLN A 40 -38.68 7.16 35.03
C GLN A 40 -38.25 7.20 36.50
N ARG A 41 -39.08 6.65 37.40
CA ARG A 41 -38.75 6.51 38.84
C ARG A 41 -37.42 5.78 38.97
N TRP A 42 -36.46 6.40 39.64
CA TRP A 42 -35.11 5.87 39.79
C TRP A 42 -35.13 4.54 40.56
N THR A 43 -34.54 3.50 39.98
CA THR A 43 -34.38 2.21 40.62
C THR A 43 -33.25 2.27 41.67
N ARG A 44 -33.19 1.30 42.59
CA ARG A 44 -32.13 1.22 43.61
C ARG A 44 -30.71 1.24 43.00
N ARG A 45 -30.52 0.68 41.80
CA ARG A 45 -29.22 0.72 41.09
C ARG A 45 -28.87 2.12 40.60
N HIS A 46 -29.84 2.91 40.14
CA HIS A 46 -29.60 4.30 39.74
C HIS A 46 -29.18 5.16 40.93
N TRP A 47 -29.80 4.96 42.09
CA TRP A 47 -29.39 5.61 43.33
C TRP A 47 -27.98 5.23 43.78
N MET A 48 -27.56 3.97 43.61
CA MET A 48 -26.19 3.56 43.92
C MET A 48 -25.15 4.19 42.98
N HIS A 49 -25.44 4.27 41.68
CA HIS A 49 -24.52 4.94 40.75
C HIS A 49 -24.44 6.44 41.01
N ALA A 50 -25.57 7.09 41.28
CA ALA A 50 -25.57 8.51 41.59
C ALA A 50 -24.84 8.83 42.90
N SER A 51 -24.97 7.99 43.94
CA SER A 51 -24.19 8.18 45.16
C SER A 51 -22.69 7.98 44.90
N LEU A 52 -22.31 6.99 44.09
CA LEU A 52 -20.91 6.76 43.71
C LEU A 52 -20.32 7.97 42.96
N PHE A 53 -21.02 8.50 41.96
CA PHE A 53 -20.57 9.68 41.22
C PHE A 53 -20.52 10.93 42.10
N ALA A 54 -21.49 11.11 43.00
CA ALA A 54 -21.47 12.21 43.97
C ALA A 54 -20.27 12.10 44.92
N THR A 55 -19.95 10.88 45.40
CA THR A 55 -18.78 10.65 46.27
C THR A 55 -17.46 10.89 45.53
N ILE A 56 -17.33 10.45 44.28
CA ILE A 56 -16.13 10.73 43.46
C ILE A 56 -15.99 12.23 43.20
N GLY A 57 -17.09 12.93 42.88
CA GLY A 57 -17.09 14.37 42.68
C GLY A 57 -16.68 15.15 43.93
N ALA A 58 -17.18 14.75 45.11
CA ALA A 58 -16.77 15.34 46.38
C ALA A 58 -15.28 15.08 46.68
N LEU A 59 -14.78 13.88 46.39
CA LEU A 59 -13.38 13.49 46.64
C LEU A 59 -12.41 14.25 45.72
N VAL A 60 -12.78 14.47 44.46
CA VAL A 60 -12.03 15.34 43.53
C VAL A 60 -12.08 16.80 43.99
N ALA A 61 -13.25 17.30 44.40
CA ALA A 61 -13.39 18.68 44.89
C ALA A 61 -12.60 18.95 46.19
N THR A 62 -12.31 17.92 47.00
CA THR A 62 -11.45 18.05 48.19
C THR A 62 -9.96 17.98 47.89
N ILE A 63 -9.54 17.38 46.77
CA ILE A 63 -8.11 17.26 46.40
C ILE A 63 -7.62 18.47 45.59
N VAL A 64 -8.51 19.15 44.87
CA VAL A 64 -8.18 20.25 43.95
C VAL A 64 -7.92 21.64 44.59
N PRO A 65 -8.36 22.01 45.82
CA PRO A 65 -8.13 23.38 46.32
C PRO A 65 -6.67 23.72 46.64
N GLY A 66 -5.74 22.76 46.56
CA GLY A 66 -4.33 22.93 46.92
C GLY A 66 -3.37 23.30 45.78
N PHE A 67 -3.80 23.30 44.50
CA PHE A 67 -2.90 23.49 43.35
C PHE A 67 -3.15 24.76 42.52
N SER A 68 -4.13 25.59 42.87
CA SER A 68 -4.48 26.78 42.07
C SER A 68 -3.84 28.09 42.54
N HIS A 69 -3.04 28.10 43.62
CA HIS A 69 -2.45 29.34 44.16
C HIS A 69 -0.91 29.42 44.11
N THR A 70 -0.22 28.49 43.44
CA THR A 70 1.25 28.48 43.37
C THR A 70 1.84 28.78 41.99
N ILE A 71 1.04 29.18 40.99
CA ILE A 71 1.54 29.43 39.61
C ILE A 71 1.51 30.91 39.20
N ASP A 72 0.87 31.81 39.95
CA ASP A 72 0.93 33.25 39.68
C ASP A 72 2.00 33.94 40.54
N SER A 73 3.26 33.56 40.34
CA SER A 73 4.37 34.50 40.56
C SER A 73 4.76 35.04 39.20
N PRO A 74 4.56 36.34 38.91
CA PRO A 74 5.07 36.92 37.68
C PRO A 74 6.59 36.96 37.78
N TYR A 75 7.25 35.90 37.34
CA TYR A 75 8.63 35.97 36.92
C TYR A 75 8.63 36.90 35.69
N SER A 76 8.94 38.17 35.91
CA SER A 76 9.35 39.07 34.83
C SER A 76 10.66 38.51 34.25
N VAL A 77 10.55 37.58 33.31
CA VAL A 77 11.67 37.20 32.46
C VAL A 77 11.89 38.41 31.56
N SER A 78 12.84 39.27 31.95
CA SER A 78 13.36 40.32 31.08
C SER A 78 13.96 39.65 29.84
N HIS A 79 13.18 39.55 28.77
CA HIS A 79 13.70 39.14 27.47
C HIS A 79 14.58 40.28 26.96
N SER A 80 15.89 40.15 27.14
CA SER A 80 16.86 41.01 26.48
C SER A 80 16.93 40.60 25.02
N THR A 81 16.21 41.31 24.15
CA THR A 81 16.34 41.13 22.70
C THR A 81 17.63 41.78 22.24
N LEU A 82 18.67 40.97 22.09
CA LEU A 82 19.92 41.41 21.47
C LEU A 82 19.69 41.46 19.96
N ALA A 83 19.63 42.66 19.40
CA ALA A 83 19.66 42.84 17.95
C ALA A 83 21.06 42.44 17.47
N LEU A 84 21.21 41.19 17.02
CA LEU A 84 22.41 40.77 16.32
C LEU A 84 22.47 41.56 15.01
N PRO A 85 23.46 42.44 14.81
CA PRO A 85 23.65 43.06 13.51
C PRO A 85 23.89 41.94 12.52
N LEU A 86 23.16 41.96 11.39
CA LEU A 86 23.40 41.01 10.31
C LEU A 86 24.88 41.10 9.93
N PRO A 87 25.60 39.97 9.81
CA PRO A 87 26.98 39.99 9.35
C PRO A 87 27.03 40.73 8.00
N PRO A 88 28.05 41.58 7.78
CA PRO A 88 28.18 42.28 6.51
C PRO A 88 28.18 41.25 5.38
N LEU A 89 27.38 41.52 4.34
CA LEU A 89 27.34 40.66 3.15
C LEU A 89 28.77 40.50 2.63
N SER A 90 29.19 39.26 2.40
CA SER A 90 30.53 38.99 1.84
C SER A 90 30.69 39.73 0.52
N LEU A 91 31.92 40.18 0.22
CA LEU A 91 32.25 40.82 -1.05
C LEU A 91 31.87 39.94 -2.25
N GLU A 92 31.92 38.61 -2.11
CA GLU A 92 31.43 37.63 -3.09
C GLU A 92 29.92 37.77 -3.38
N ARG A 93 29.10 37.94 -2.33
CA ARG A 93 27.65 38.19 -2.48
C ARG A 93 27.36 39.57 -3.05
N GLN A 94 28.21 40.56 -2.82
CA GLN A 94 28.13 41.87 -3.47
C GLN A 94 28.55 41.82 -4.95
N GLN A 95 29.45 40.91 -5.33
CA GLN A 95 29.95 40.75 -6.69
C GLN A 95 29.07 39.86 -7.59
N GLN A 96 27.93 39.36 -7.09
CA GLN A 96 26.94 38.56 -7.85
C GLN A 96 27.56 37.40 -8.65
N THR A 97 28.53 36.70 -8.05
CA THR A 97 29.17 35.53 -8.67
C THR A 97 28.10 34.52 -9.10
N PRO A 98 28.10 34.05 -10.37
CA PRO A 98 27.14 33.05 -10.84
C PRO A 98 27.18 31.79 -9.96
N GLY A 99 26.03 31.40 -9.38
CA GLY A 99 25.88 30.15 -8.63
C GLY A 99 25.70 30.27 -7.10
N ASP A 100 25.79 31.46 -6.50
CA ASP A 100 25.64 31.65 -5.03
C ASP A 100 24.25 32.17 -4.59
N SER A 101 23.31 32.27 -5.54
CA SER A 101 21.95 32.82 -5.35
C SER A 101 20.81 31.80 -5.47
N TRP A 102 21.11 30.51 -5.27
CA TRP A 102 20.09 29.47 -5.35
C TRP A 102 19.11 29.49 -4.17
N GLN A 103 17.83 29.60 -4.49
CA GLN A 103 16.73 29.34 -3.58
C GLN A 103 16.05 28.02 -3.97
N VAL A 104 16.10 27.02 -3.07
CA VAL A 104 15.45 25.71 -3.28
C VAL A 104 14.10 25.70 -2.59
N LEU A 105 13.03 25.48 -3.35
CA LEU A 105 11.66 25.34 -2.85
C LEU A 105 11.17 23.90 -3.03
N ARG A 106 10.59 23.35 -1.97
CA ARG A 106 10.03 22.00 -1.96
C ARG A 106 8.52 22.04 -2.08
N VAL A 107 7.96 21.31 -3.04
CA VAL A 107 6.52 21.28 -3.33
C VAL A 107 5.75 20.68 -2.16
N GLN A 108 4.78 21.42 -1.64
CA GLN A 108 3.89 20.94 -0.58
C GLN A 108 2.57 20.37 -1.13
N ARG A 109 1.84 19.63 -0.29
CA ARG A 109 0.55 19.04 -0.68
C ARG A 109 -0.46 20.15 -0.97
N GLY A 110 -0.99 20.17 -2.19
CA GLY A 110 -1.97 21.15 -2.65
C GLY A 110 -1.37 22.46 -3.18
N GLN A 111 -0.04 22.60 -3.15
CA GLN A 111 0.65 23.76 -3.71
C GLN A 111 0.68 23.68 -5.25
N THR A 112 0.45 24.82 -5.91
CA THR A 112 0.55 24.93 -7.37
C THR A 112 1.91 25.50 -7.80
N LEU A 113 2.26 25.35 -9.08
CA LEU A 113 3.47 25.94 -9.64
C LEU A 113 3.47 27.47 -9.48
N SER A 114 2.33 28.12 -9.69
CA SER A 114 2.17 29.57 -9.49
C SER A 114 2.49 29.97 -8.06
N ASN A 115 2.05 29.19 -7.06
CA ASN A 115 2.39 29.48 -5.66
C ASN A 115 3.90 29.40 -5.38
N LEU A 116 4.64 28.54 -6.08
CA LEU A 116 6.10 28.43 -5.91
C LEU A 116 6.82 29.63 -6.53
N PHE A 117 6.39 30.06 -7.72
CA PHE A 117 6.91 31.25 -8.36
C PHE A 117 6.60 32.52 -7.56
N ASP A 118 5.36 32.65 -7.06
CA ASP A 118 4.95 33.76 -6.19
C ASP A 118 5.79 33.78 -4.90
N GLN A 119 6.04 32.61 -4.29
CA GLN A 119 6.87 32.49 -3.09
C GLN A 119 8.33 32.87 -3.34
N ALA A 120 8.84 32.61 -4.55
CA ALA A 120 10.17 33.02 -4.99
C ALA A 120 10.23 34.50 -5.43
N GLY A 121 9.09 35.21 -5.44
CA GLY A 121 9.01 36.60 -5.92
C GLY A 121 9.13 36.75 -7.43
N ILE A 122 8.93 35.67 -8.19
CA ILE A 122 9.11 35.64 -9.64
C ILE A 122 7.78 36.00 -10.33
N PRO A 123 7.76 36.97 -11.26
CA PRO A 123 6.55 37.35 -11.98
C PRO A 123 5.93 36.20 -12.79
N ALA A 124 4.59 36.17 -12.85
CA ALA A 124 3.85 35.17 -13.61
C ALA A 124 4.20 35.15 -15.11
N THR A 125 4.63 36.27 -15.69
CA THR A 125 5.09 36.36 -17.09
C THR A 125 6.30 35.46 -17.33
N VAL A 126 7.28 35.46 -16.41
CA VAL A 126 8.47 34.61 -16.47
C VAL A 126 8.09 33.13 -16.31
N MET A 127 7.15 32.83 -15.41
CA MET A 127 6.60 31.47 -15.28
C MET A 127 6.02 30.96 -16.60
N HIS A 128 5.24 31.79 -17.30
CA HIS A 128 4.66 31.42 -18.59
C HIS A 128 5.74 31.23 -19.66
N GLN A 129 6.74 32.11 -19.72
CA GLN A 129 7.89 31.98 -20.61
C GLN A 129 8.64 30.65 -20.41
N VAL A 130 8.87 30.24 -19.15
CA VAL A 130 9.49 28.95 -18.80
C VAL A 130 8.63 27.77 -19.25
N LEU A 131 7.31 27.86 -19.08
CA LEU A 131 6.37 26.79 -19.45
C LEU A 131 6.17 26.63 -20.97
N GLU A 132 6.50 27.65 -21.76
CA GLU A 132 6.46 27.59 -23.23
C GLU A 132 7.64 26.80 -23.82
N HIS A 133 8.72 26.62 -23.06
CA HIS A 133 9.86 25.82 -23.51
C HIS A 133 9.47 24.31 -23.63
N PRO A 134 9.83 23.62 -24.73
CA PRO A 134 9.40 22.25 -24.97
C PRO A 134 9.75 21.27 -23.83
N GLY A 135 8.78 20.45 -23.41
CA GLY A 135 8.98 19.41 -22.38
C GLY A 135 8.97 19.91 -20.93
N VAL A 136 8.99 21.22 -20.71
CA VAL A 136 8.98 21.82 -19.37
C VAL A 136 7.60 21.72 -18.74
N ARG A 137 6.56 22.03 -19.53
CA ARG A 137 5.17 21.96 -19.08
C ARG A 137 4.81 20.58 -18.57
N GLU A 138 5.15 19.51 -19.29
CA GLU A 138 4.86 18.13 -18.89
C GLU A 138 5.56 17.75 -17.58
N SER A 139 6.77 18.28 -17.36
CA SER A 139 7.58 17.99 -16.17
C SER A 139 7.05 18.75 -14.95
N LEU A 140 6.86 20.07 -15.07
CA LEU A 140 6.44 20.94 -13.96
C LEU A 140 4.97 20.79 -13.58
N THR A 141 4.10 20.34 -14.49
CA THR A 141 2.67 20.09 -14.16
C THR A 141 2.44 18.76 -13.46
N LYS A 142 3.39 17.82 -13.53
CA LYS A 142 3.29 16.48 -12.89
C LYS A 142 4.04 16.39 -11.56
N LEU A 143 4.46 17.53 -11.00
CA LEU A 143 5.17 17.57 -9.74
C LEU A 143 4.34 16.94 -8.61
N ARG A 144 5.03 16.17 -7.77
CA ARG A 144 4.45 15.53 -6.60
C ARG A 144 4.92 16.26 -5.34
N PRO A 145 4.15 16.19 -4.23
CA PRO A 145 4.63 16.68 -2.95
C PRO A 145 6.00 16.08 -2.63
N GLY A 146 6.92 16.93 -2.20
CA GLY A 146 8.30 16.57 -1.91
C GLY A 146 9.29 16.78 -3.06
N ALA A 147 8.83 17.08 -4.28
CA ALA A 147 9.71 17.48 -5.39
C ALA A 147 10.39 18.82 -5.10
N GLU A 148 11.56 19.05 -5.66
CA GLU A 148 12.34 20.27 -5.48
C GLU A 148 12.43 21.06 -6.78
N ILE A 149 12.26 22.37 -6.67
CA ILE A 149 12.56 23.33 -7.73
C ILE A 149 13.53 24.34 -7.14
N ALA A 150 14.62 24.60 -7.85
CA ALA A 150 15.58 25.62 -7.45
C ALA A 150 15.55 26.80 -8.43
N PHE A 151 15.66 28.00 -7.89
CA PHE A 151 15.67 29.25 -8.63
C PHE A 151 16.97 30.00 -8.32
N ASP A 152 17.73 30.36 -9.33
CA ASP A 152 18.90 31.21 -9.21
C ASP A 152 18.45 32.68 -9.30
N LEU A 153 18.39 33.34 -8.13
CA LEU A 153 17.81 34.67 -7.94
C LEU A 153 18.86 35.65 -7.40
N PRO A 154 19.64 36.31 -8.28
CA PRO A 154 20.55 37.38 -7.89
C PRO A 154 19.84 38.53 -7.17
N LEU A 155 20.63 39.43 -6.56
CA LEU A 155 20.13 40.62 -5.85
C LEU A 155 19.25 41.55 -6.71
N SER A 156 19.33 41.47 -8.04
CA SER A 156 18.43 42.19 -8.95
C SER A 156 16.98 41.68 -8.93
N GLY A 157 16.73 40.48 -8.39
CA GLY A 157 15.42 39.85 -8.33
C GLY A 157 14.98 39.16 -9.62
N GLU A 158 15.78 39.24 -10.68
CA GLU A 158 15.48 38.58 -11.95
C GLU A 158 15.93 37.12 -11.92
N LEU A 159 15.08 36.20 -12.40
CA LEU A 159 15.40 34.79 -12.51
C LEU A 159 16.47 34.55 -13.59
N ARG A 160 17.67 34.11 -13.19
CA ARG A 160 18.73 33.71 -14.13
C ARG A 160 18.58 32.27 -14.59
N THR A 161 18.34 31.37 -13.65
CA THR A 161 18.28 29.93 -13.94
C THR A 161 17.19 29.26 -13.12
N ILE A 162 16.41 28.38 -13.73
CA ILE A 162 15.53 27.45 -13.01
C ILE A 162 16.04 26.03 -13.16
N ARG A 163 16.05 25.29 -12.05
CA ARG A 163 16.48 23.89 -12.00
C ARG A 163 15.38 23.00 -11.43
N PHE A 164 15.06 21.94 -12.15
CA PHE A 164 14.04 20.97 -11.74
C PHE A 164 14.36 19.58 -12.28
N ASP A 165 13.74 18.57 -11.69
CA ASP A 165 13.87 17.19 -12.15
C ASP A 165 12.80 16.92 -13.23
N ARG A 166 13.24 16.57 -14.45
CA ARG A 166 12.34 16.19 -15.55
C ARG A 166 11.73 14.81 -15.31
N ASP A 167 12.56 13.89 -14.83
CA ASP A 167 12.19 12.54 -14.48
C ASP A 167 13.09 12.03 -13.34
N ALA A 168 13.08 10.71 -13.10
CA ALA A 168 13.93 10.14 -12.07
C ALA A 168 15.41 10.39 -12.38
N ASP A 169 15.86 10.30 -13.62
CA ASP A 169 17.28 10.20 -13.96
C ASP A 169 17.84 11.49 -14.57
N ASN A 170 17.00 12.46 -14.92
CA ASN A 170 17.40 13.68 -15.61
C ASN A 170 17.01 14.94 -14.83
N ARG A 171 18.01 15.79 -14.57
CA ARG A 171 17.85 17.15 -14.03
C ARG A 171 18.03 18.15 -15.16
N VAL A 172 17.15 19.14 -15.18
CA VAL A 172 17.14 20.19 -16.20
C VAL A 172 17.48 21.51 -15.53
N GLU A 173 18.40 22.24 -16.13
CA GLU A 173 18.70 23.64 -15.84
C GLU A 173 18.32 24.47 -17.07
N LEU A 174 17.42 25.43 -16.90
CA LEU A 174 17.04 26.39 -17.93
C LEU A 174 17.62 27.74 -17.55
N SER A 175 18.55 28.24 -18.36
CA SER A 175 19.13 29.57 -18.20
C SER A 175 18.36 30.57 -19.05
N LEU A 176 17.93 31.66 -18.43
CA LEU A 176 17.17 32.74 -19.05
C LEU A 176 18.11 33.94 -19.26
N ALA A 177 18.19 34.40 -20.50
CA ALA A 177 18.90 35.62 -20.89
C ALA A 177 17.97 36.47 -21.76
N GLY A 178 17.14 37.30 -21.11
CA GLY A 178 16.03 37.99 -21.77
C GLY A 178 15.03 36.98 -22.34
N ASP A 179 14.76 37.06 -23.64
CA ASP A 179 13.83 36.15 -24.32
C ASP A 179 14.46 34.79 -24.69
N LYS A 180 15.78 34.66 -24.59
CA LYS A 180 16.49 33.43 -24.96
C LYS A 180 16.58 32.49 -23.77
N ILE A 181 16.05 31.27 -23.94
CA ILE A 181 16.18 30.16 -22.98
C ILE A 181 17.19 29.14 -23.53
N THR A 182 18.16 28.75 -22.71
CA THR A 182 19.09 27.67 -23.01
C THR A 182 18.88 26.53 -22.03
N GLU A 183 18.72 25.31 -22.54
CA GLU A 183 18.52 24.12 -21.74
C GLU A 183 19.82 23.33 -21.59
N THR A 184 20.13 22.94 -20.36
CA THR A 184 21.15 21.94 -20.05
C THR A 184 20.51 20.78 -19.30
N VAL A 185 20.71 19.56 -19.79
CA VAL A 185 20.25 18.33 -19.14
C VAL A 185 21.45 17.62 -18.54
N SER A 186 21.41 17.39 -17.24
CA SER A 186 22.41 16.58 -16.53
C SER A 186 21.77 15.30 -16.00
N LYS A 187 22.54 14.22 -16.06
CA LYS A 187 22.12 12.94 -15.48
C LYS A 187 22.26 12.99 -13.97
N ARG A 188 21.22 12.58 -13.26
CA ARG A 188 21.23 12.42 -11.81
C ARG A 188 21.83 11.07 -11.47
N GLU A 189 23.16 11.06 -11.36
CA GLU A 189 23.90 9.86 -11.02
C GLU A 189 23.33 9.20 -9.77
N SER A 190 22.95 7.93 -9.92
CA SER A 190 22.44 7.11 -8.84
C SER A 190 23.38 5.93 -8.63
N SER A 191 23.69 5.64 -7.38
CA SER A 191 24.41 4.42 -7.02
C SER A 191 23.43 3.40 -6.48
N THR A 192 23.63 2.13 -6.81
CA THR A 192 22.87 1.04 -6.21
C THR A 192 23.75 0.32 -5.21
N ARG A 193 23.23 0.13 -3.99
CA ARG A 193 23.91 -0.57 -2.90
C ARG A 193 23.07 -1.77 -2.49
N ARG A 194 23.69 -2.94 -2.48
CA ARG A 194 23.03 -4.16 -1.99
C ARG A 194 23.19 -4.27 -0.49
N VAL A 195 22.08 -4.26 0.23
CA VAL A 195 22.04 -4.34 1.69
C VAL A 195 21.31 -5.59 2.15
N VAL A 196 21.55 -5.96 3.40
CA VAL A 196 20.79 -7.00 4.11
C VAL A 196 20.14 -6.35 5.32
N ALA A 197 18.82 -6.38 5.39
CA ALA A 197 18.05 -5.96 6.56
C ALA A 197 17.54 -7.21 7.27
N SER A 198 17.77 -7.34 8.57
CA SER A 198 17.35 -8.49 9.35
C SER A 198 16.85 -8.05 10.71
N GLY A 199 15.93 -8.82 11.29
CA GLY A 199 15.32 -8.46 12.56
C GLY A 199 14.53 -9.59 13.19
N GLU A 200 14.43 -9.55 14.51
CA GLU A 200 13.57 -10.41 15.32
C GLU A 200 12.27 -9.69 15.68
N ILE A 201 11.15 -10.39 15.60
CA ILE A 201 9.82 -9.88 15.90
C ILE A 201 9.62 -9.95 17.41
N THR A 202 9.45 -8.79 18.04
CA THR A 202 9.13 -8.69 19.47
C THR A 202 7.68 -8.28 19.71
N SER A 203 7.17 -7.34 18.91
CA SER A 203 5.80 -6.81 19.03
C SER A 203 4.98 -6.98 17.74
N SER A 204 5.53 -6.58 16.60
CA SER A 204 4.91 -6.79 15.29
C SER A 204 5.98 -6.85 14.20
N LEU A 205 5.68 -7.58 13.12
CA LEU A 205 6.54 -7.64 11.94
C LEU A 205 6.81 -6.25 11.37
N TYR A 206 5.77 -5.40 11.26
CA TYR A 206 5.93 -4.06 10.71
C TYR A 206 6.91 -3.23 11.55
N ALA A 207 6.77 -3.23 12.88
CA ALA A 207 7.66 -2.48 13.77
C ALA A 207 9.11 -3.00 13.69
N ALA A 208 9.30 -4.32 13.71
CA ALA A 208 10.63 -4.93 13.61
C ALA A 208 11.29 -4.63 12.25
N ALA A 209 10.54 -4.75 11.15
CA ALA A 209 11.01 -4.44 9.80
C ALA A 209 11.36 -2.97 9.61
N ARG A 210 10.54 -2.04 10.13
CA ARG A 210 10.86 -0.60 10.11
C ARG A 210 12.11 -0.29 10.92
N LYS A 211 12.29 -0.92 12.09
CA LYS A 211 13.51 -0.79 12.92
C LYS A 211 14.75 -1.31 12.19
N ALA A 212 14.60 -2.38 11.41
CA ALA A 212 15.66 -2.94 10.57
C ALA A 212 15.96 -2.11 9.29
N GLY A 213 15.26 -0.99 9.07
CA GLY A 213 15.48 -0.08 7.95
C GLY A 213 14.70 -0.41 6.67
N LEU A 214 13.76 -1.36 6.71
CA LEU A 214 12.89 -1.65 5.57
C LEU A 214 11.85 -0.53 5.37
N SER A 215 11.62 -0.18 4.11
CA SER A 215 10.56 0.76 3.74
C SER A 215 9.17 0.09 3.77
N PRO A 216 8.08 0.87 3.88
CA PRO A 216 6.73 0.31 3.79
C PRO A 216 6.46 -0.51 2.52
N SER A 217 7.05 -0.12 1.38
CA SER A 217 6.93 -0.85 0.12
C SER A 217 7.68 -2.18 0.16
N ALA A 218 8.90 -2.22 0.69
CA ALA A 218 9.64 -3.47 0.87
C ALA A 218 8.91 -4.43 1.81
N ILE A 219 8.34 -3.93 2.91
CA ILE A 219 7.52 -4.73 3.82
C ILE A 219 6.32 -5.33 3.08
N ALA A 220 5.59 -4.52 2.30
CA ALA A 220 4.44 -4.98 1.52
C ALA A 220 4.84 -6.03 0.48
N THR A 221 5.95 -5.85 -0.25
CA THR A 221 6.46 -6.86 -1.20
C THR A 221 6.76 -8.18 -0.47
N MET A 222 7.46 -8.12 0.66
CA MET A 222 7.76 -9.32 1.46
C MET A 222 6.49 -10.04 1.92
N THR A 223 5.50 -9.33 2.45
CA THR A 223 4.29 -9.95 3.01
C THR A 223 3.27 -10.36 1.94
N ASP A 224 3.09 -9.53 0.91
CA ASP A 224 1.96 -9.65 -0.01
C ASP A 224 2.33 -10.33 -1.35
N GLU A 225 3.62 -10.32 -1.71
CA GLU A 225 4.11 -10.94 -2.95
C GLU A 225 4.94 -12.20 -2.69
N ILE A 226 5.86 -12.16 -1.71
CA ILE A 226 6.78 -13.27 -1.45
C ILE A 226 6.11 -14.34 -0.57
N PHE A 227 5.67 -13.99 0.63
CA PHE A 227 5.27 -14.98 1.64
C PHE A 227 3.76 -15.13 1.87
N LYS A 228 2.93 -14.32 1.21
CA LYS A 228 1.47 -14.27 1.35
C LYS A 228 0.77 -15.63 1.42
N TYR A 229 1.28 -16.61 0.69
CA TYR A 229 0.63 -17.90 0.50
C TYR A 229 1.18 -19.02 1.36
N ASP A 230 2.39 -18.83 1.91
CA ASP A 230 3.13 -19.80 2.70
C ASP A 230 3.09 -19.46 4.19
N ILE A 231 2.77 -18.19 4.54
CA ILE A 231 2.63 -17.69 5.92
C ILE A 231 1.35 -16.85 6.04
N ASP A 232 0.49 -17.17 7.02
CA ASP A 232 -0.60 -16.29 7.46
C ASP A 232 -0.07 -15.33 8.52
N PHE A 233 0.39 -14.14 8.10
CA PHE A 233 0.94 -13.11 9.00
C PHE A 233 -0.02 -12.64 10.11
N SER A 234 -1.31 -12.98 10.04
CA SER A 234 -2.26 -12.66 11.11
C SER A 234 -2.36 -13.72 12.20
N LYS A 235 -1.87 -14.94 11.95
CA LYS A 235 -2.03 -16.09 12.86
C LYS A 235 -0.72 -16.80 13.18
N ASP A 236 0.21 -16.82 12.23
CA ASP A 236 1.43 -17.61 12.32
C ASP A 236 2.57 -16.83 12.99
N LEU A 237 2.42 -15.51 13.20
CA LEU A 237 3.45 -14.67 13.81
C LEU A 237 3.56 -14.88 15.32
N GLN A 238 4.76 -15.15 15.79
CA GLN A 238 5.09 -15.26 17.21
C GLN A 238 6.27 -14.34 17.58
N PRO A 239 6.32 -13.84 18.84
CA PRO A 239 7.53 -13.23 19.36
C PRO A 239 8.71 -14.22 19.27
N GLY A 240 9.85 -13.74 18.75
CA GLY A 240 11.04 -14.57 18.47
C GLY A 240 11.17 -15.00 17.01
N ASP A 241 10.13 -14.83 16.19
CA ASP A 241 10.22 -15.06 14.74
C ASP A 241 11.22 -14.08 14.10
N ARG A 242 11.92 -14.53 13.05
CA ARG A 242 13.03 -13.78 12.43
C ARG A 242 12.81 -13.61 10.95
N PHE A 243 13.28 -12.50 10.41
CA PHE A 243 13.31 -12.28 8.97
C PHE A 243 14.66 -11.72 8.54
N SER A 244 15.04 -12.01 7.30
CA SER A 244 16.20 -11.40 6.65
C SER A 244 15.85 -11.10 5.20
N VAL A 245 16.19 -9.90 4.72
CA VAL A 245 15.83 -9.42 3.38
C VAL A 245 17.07 -8.82 2.72
N VAL A 246 17.39 -9.32 1.52
CA VAL A 246 18.41 -8.72 0.65
C VAL A 246 17.69 -7.87 -0.38
N LEU A 247 18.03 -6.59 -0.43
CA LEU A 247 17.47 -5.65 -1.39
C LEU A 247 18.56 -4.77 -2.00
N ASP A 248 18.26 -4.26 -3.20
CA ASP A 248 19.02 -3.18 -3.81
C ASP A 248 18.42 -1.84 -3.32
N GLU A 249 19.26 -0.99 -2.73
CA GLU A 249 18.92 0.39 -2.39
C GLU A 249 19.50 1.33 -3.45
N THR A 250 18.66 2.19 -4.01
CA THR A 250 19.10 3.25 -4.92
C THR A 250 19.33 4.52 -4.11
N TRP A 251 20.56 5.03 -4.21
CA TRP A 251 21.02 6.24 -3.56
C TRP A 251 21.33 7.31 -4.59
N ARG A 252 20.92 8.54 -4.32
CA ARG A 252 21.16 9.70 -5.17
C ARG A 252 21.43 10.92 -4.31
N GLU A 253 22.52 11.64 -4.62
CA GLU A 253 22.88 12.86 -3.88
C GLU A 253 22.99 12.63 -2.35
N GLY A 254 23.38 11.42 -1.93
CA GLY A 254 23.49 11.04 -0.51
C GLY A 254 22.16 10.59 0.14
N GLU A 255 21.03 10.68 -0.56
CA GLU A 255 19.72 10.24 -0.06
C GLU A 255 19.28 8.90 -0.65
N LYS A 256 18.51 8.14 0.13
CA LYS A 256 17.93 6.86 -0.30
C LYS A 256 16.60 7.09 -1.02
N VAL A 257 16.54 6.75 -2.31
CA VAL A 257 15.43 7.06 -3.21
C VAL A 257 14.51 5.87 -3.45
N ASP A 258 15.07 4.66 -3.57
CA ASP A 258 14.30 3.43 -3.75
C ASP A 258 14.88 2.25 -2.97
N THR A 259 14.00 1.37 -2.52
CA THR A 259 14.29 0.15 -1.74
C THR A 259 13.34 -0.99 -2.07
N SER A 260 12.52 -0.82 -3.11
CA SER A 260 11.45 -1.77 -3.43
C SER A 260 11.95 -3.09 -4.00
N LYS A 261 13.17 -3.12 -4.55
CA LYS A 261 13.73 -4.28 -5.25
C LYS A 261 14.32 -5.29 -4.27
N ILE A 262 13.46 -6.16 -3.75
CA ILE A 262 13.87 -7.33 -2.95
C ILE A 262 14.43 -8.41 -3.89
N LEU A 263 15.65 -8.86 -3.60
CA LEU A 263 16.32 -9.93 -4.33
C LEU A 263 16.12 -11.30 -3.67
N ALA A 264 16.12 -11.32 -2.33
CA ALA A 264 15.86 -12.51 -1.55
C ALA A 264 15.26 -12.13 -0.20
N ALA A 265 14.44 -13.01 0.36
CA ALA A 265 13.96 -12.90 1.72
C ALA A 265 13.91 -14.29 2.38
N THR A 266 14.17 -14.34 3.67
CA THR A 266 13.92 -15.48 4.55
C THR A 266 13.01 -15.05 5.70
N PHE A 267 12.18 -15.98 6.15
CA PHE A 267 11.34 -15.82 7.31
C PHE A 267 11.35 -17.12 8.12
N SER A 268 11.76 -17.06 9.37
CA SER A 268 11.85 -18.23 10.26
C SER A 268 10.80 -18.09 11.35
N SER A 269 9.88 -19.06 11.41
CA SER A 269 8.82 -19.11 12.41
C SER A 269 8.53 -20.55 12.83
N GLY A 270 8.40 -20.78 14.13
CA GLY A 270 8.13 -22.12 14.68
C GLY A 270 9.14 -23.19 14.27
N GLY A 271 10.42 -22.83 14.10
CA GLY A 271 11.49 -23.74 13.66
C GLY A 271 11.50 -24.05 12.15
N LYS A 272 10.61 -23.44 11.36
CA LYS A 272 10.56 -23.59 9.90
C LYS A 272 11.03 -22.31 9.22
N THR A 273 11.95 -22.44 8.26
CA THR A 273 12.42 -21.33 7.43
C THR A 273 11.74 -21.33 6.07
N TYR A 274 11.06 -20.25 5.78
CA TYR A 274 10.51 -19.91 4.47
C TYR A 274 11.55 -19.05 3.75
N SER A 275 11.70 -19.28 2.45
CA SER A 275 12.64 -18.51 1.61
C SER A 275 11.98 -18.12 0.30
N GLY A 276 12.36 -16.96 -0.21
CA GLY A 276 11.90 -16.46 -1.49
C GLY A 276 12.99 -15.69 -2.21
N PHE A 277 13.23 -16.03 -3.46
CA PHE A 277 14.29 -15.48 -4.30
C PHE A 277 13.71 -14.95 -5.60
N ARG A 278 14.08 -13.71 -5.93
CA ARG A 278 13.69 -13.07 -7.18
C ARG A 278 14.51 -13.65 -8.33
N PHE A 279 13.82 -14.15 -9.35
CA PHE A 279 14.42 -14.70 -10.56
C PHE A 279 13.69 -14.19 -11.79
N ASP A 280 14.45 -13.82 -12.82
CA ASP A 280 13.93 -13.28 -14.06
C ASP A 280 13.76 -14.41 -15.08
N ARG A 281 12.51 -14.71 -15.45
CA ARG A 281 12.14 -15.74 -16.43
C ARG A 281 11.31 -15.12 -17.54
N ASN A 282 11.73 -15.28 -18.79
CA ASN A 282 11.02 -14.75 -19.97
C ASN A 282 10.69 -13.25 -19.89
N GLY A 283 11.63 -12.45 -19.35
CA GLY A 283 11.46 -11.00 -19.16
C GLY A 283 10.52 -10.61 -18.01
N LYS A 284 10.12 -11.56 -17.15
CA LYS A 284 9.31 -11.31 -15.95
C LYS A 284 10.03 -11.75 -14.69
N SER A 285 10.02 -10.89 -13.69
CA SER A 285 10.54 -11.17 -12.37
C SER A 285 9.49 -11.89 -11.53
N GLU A 286 9.81 -13.07 -11.04
CA GLU A 286 8.95 -13.86 -10.16
C GLU A 286 9.77 -14.30 -8.93
N TYR A 287 9.07 -14.66 -7.85
CA TYR A 287 9.70 -15.19 -6.64
C TYR A 287 9.52 -16.70 -6.55
N PHE A 288 10.60 -17.39 -6.19
CA PHE A 288 10.67 -18.85 -6.07
C PHE A 288 11.28 -19.21 -4.71
N ASP A 289 10.92 -20.36 -4.16
CA ASP A 289 11.62 -20.88 -2.97
C ASP A 289 13.00 -21.45 -3.34
N ALA A 290 13.75 -21.90 -2.33
CA ALA A 290 15.08 -22.50 -2.51
C ALA A 290 15.12 -23.72 -3.46
N SER A 291 13.99 -24.41 -3.66
CA SER A 291 13.87 -25.55 -4.58
C SER A 291 13.58 -25.14 -6.03
N GLY A 292 13.34 -23.84 -6.27
CA GLY A 292 12.90 -23.31 -7.55
C GLY A 292 11.39 -23.46 -7.79
N ARG A 293 10.59 -23.71 -6.74
CA ARG A 293 9.12 -23.70 -6.83
C ARG A 293 8.61 -22.25 -6.77
N PRO A 294 7.75 -21.81 -7.71
CA PRO A 294 7.18 -20.47 -7.66
C PRO A 294 6.34 -20.24 -6.38
N LEU A 295 6.53 -19.09 -5.73
CA LEU A 295 5.83 -18.71 -4.51
C LEU A 295 4.43 -18.15 -4.77
N LYS A 296 4.20 -17.57 -5.95
CA LYS A 296 2.87 -17.13 -6.38
C LYS A 296 2.01 -18.36 -6.71
N LYS A 297 0.87 -18.54 -6.01
CA LYS A 297 -0.09 -19.60 -6.35
C LYS A 297 -0.66 -19.38 -7.76
N SER A 298 -0.77 -20.46 -8.53
CA SER A 298 -1.25 -20.41 -9.92
C SER A 298 -2.63 -19.78 -10.07
N PHE A 299 -3.54 -19.96 -9.07
CA PHE A 299 -4.84 -19.29 -9.04
C PHE A 299 -5.34 -18.92 -7.61
N ILE A 300 -6.14 -17.87 -7.54
CA ILE A 300 -6.94 -17.44 -6.41
C ILE A 300 -8.22 -18.30 -6.37
N ARG A 301 -8.49 -18.97 -5.25
CA ARG A 301 -9.70 -19.82 -5.07
C ARG A 301 -11.01 -19.02 -5.07
N MET A 302 -10.97 -17.80 -4.55
CA MET A 302 -12.12 -16.90 -4.47
C MET A 302 -11.80 -15.60 -5.22
N PRO A 303 -12.19 -15.47 -6.51
CA PRO A 303 -11.86 -14.33 -7.36
C PRO A 303 -12.69 -13.06 -7.06
N ILE A 304 -13.20 -12.92 -5.83
CA ILE A 304 -14.11 -11.86 -5.42
C ILE A 304 -13.89 -11.56 -3.93
N GLN A 305 -13.89 -10.28 -3.55
CA GLN A 305 -13.76 -9.87 -2.16
C GLN A 305 -15.12 -9.78 -1.47
N PHE A 306 -15.16 -10.09 -0.17
CA PHE A 306 -16.34 -9.93 0.69
C PHE A 306 -17.62 -10.64 0.20
N ALA A 307 -17.46 -11.80 -0.44
CA ALA A 307 -18.58 -12.59 -0.93
C ALA A 307 -18.80 -13.83 -0.06
N ARG A 308 -20.06 -14.25 0.06
CA ARG A 308 -20.41 -15.53 0.69
C ARG A 308 -20.65 -16.58 -0.38
N LEU A 309 -20.21 -17.82 -0.14
CA LEU A 309 -20.60 -18.94 -0.99
C LEU A 309 -22.10 -19.18 -0.84
N SER A 310 -22.87 -18.94 -1.89
CA SER A 310 -24.33 -19.14 -1.91
C SER A 310 -24.74 -20.47 -2.53
N SER A 311 -23.94 -21.03 -3.44
CA SER A 311 -24.15 -22.37 -3.99
C SER A 311 -22.84 -23.04 -4.32
N SER A 312 -22.69 -24.30 -3.90
CA SER A 312 -21.56 -25.16 -4.25
C SER A 312 -21.72 -25.81 -5.64
N PHE A 313 -20.64 -26.40 -6.14
CA PHE A 313 -20.61 -27.24 -7.34
C PHE A 313 -21.27 -28.59 -7.06
N GLY A 314 -22.04 -29.12 -8.02
CA GLY A 314 -22.68 -30.44 -7.89
C GLY A 314 -24.16 -30.46 -8.26
N ALA A 315 -24.78 -31.63 -8.13
CA ALA A 315 -26.20 -31.81 -8.43
C ALA A 315 -27.07 -31.09 -7.39
N ARG A 316 -27.93 -30.17 -7.85
CA ARG A 316 -28.86 -29.43 -6.99
C ARG A 316 -30.18 -29.18 -7.69
N LYS A 317 -31.23 -28.93 -6.90
CA LYS A 317 -32.53 -28.49 -7.43
C LYS A 317 -32.37 -27.07 -7.98
N HIS A 318 -32.65 -26.87 -9.27
CA HIS A 318 -32.49 -25.58 -9.93
C HIS A 318 -33.57 -24.61 -9.44
N PRO A 319 -33.20 -23.45 -8.85
CA PRO A 319 -34.14 -22.58 -8.15
C PRO A 319 -35.20 -21.97 -9.08
N VAL A 320 -34.91 -21.82 -10.37
CA VAL A 320 -35.85 -21.28 -11.36
C VAL A 320 -36.64 -22.35 -12.11
N LEU A 321 -36.11 -23.57 -12.24
CA LEU A 321 -36.67 -24.61 -13.12
C LEU A 321 -37.28 -25.79 -12.33
N GLY A 322 -37.06 -25.86 -11.01
CA GLY A 322 -37.59 -26.89 -10.13
C GLY A 322 -36.98 -28.29 -10.27
N LYS A 323 -36.12 -28.54 -11.26
CA LYS A 323 -35.52 -29.87 -11.56
C LYS A 323 -34.11 -30.02 -10.99
N MET A 324 -33.70 -31.25 -10.69
CA MET A 324 -32.30 -31.56 -10.34
C MET A 324 -31.41 -31.31 -11.56
N ARG A 325 -30.40 -30.45 -11.40
CA ARG A 325 -29.45 -30.08 -12.44
C ARG A 325 -28.04 -29.99 -11.86
N MET A 326 -27.06 -30.42 -12.64
CA MET A 326 -25.66 -30.24 -12.31
C MET A 326 -25.30 -28.75 -12.35
N HIS A 327 -24.89 -28.21 -11.20
CA HIS A 327 -24.28 -26.90 -11.12
C HIS A 327 -22.80 -27.02 -11.47
N LYS A 328 -22.43 -26.45 -12.61
CA LYS A 328 -21.10 -26.60 -13.22
C LYS A 328 -20.05 -25.60 -12.70
N GLY A 329 -20.41 -24.84 -11.68
CA GLY A 329 -19.57 -23.85 -11.02
C GLY A 329 -19.96 -23.66 -9.56
N VAL A 330 -19.55 -22.53 -8.99
CA VAL A 330 -19.91 -22.07 -7.66
C VAL A 330 -20.46 -20.66 -7.74
N ASP A 331 -21.42 -20.36 -6.88
CA ASP A 331 -22.05 -19.04 -6.84
C ASP A 331 -21.58 -18.29 -5.59
N TYR A 332 -21.03 -17.10 -5.78
CA TYR A 332 -20.63 -16.18 -4.73
C TYR A 332 -21.59 -15.00 -4.69
N ALA A 333 -22.43 -14.93 -3.66
CA ALA A 333 -23.34 -13.81 -3.48
C ALA A 333 -22.58 -12.57 -2.99
N ALA A 334 -22.77 -11.46 -3.70
CA ALA A 334 -22.16 -10.16 -3.41
C ALA A 334 -23.03 -9.05 -4.02
N ARG A 335 -22.86 -7.82 -3.54
CA ARG A 335 -23.65 -6.67 -4.04
C ARG A 335 -23.30 -6.39 -5.50
N THR A 336 -24.29 -5.90 -6.27
CA THR A 336 -24.03 -5.41 -7.63
C THR A 336 -22.92 -4.38 -7.61
N GLY A 337 -21.96 -4.50 -8.52
CA GLY A 337 -20.80 -3.62 -8.58
C GLY A 337 -19.59 -4.08 -7.77
N THR A 338 -19.65 -5.19 -7.02
CA THR A 338 -18.46 -5.76 -6.36
C THR A 338 -17.42 -6.17 -7.42
N PRO A 339 -16.14 -5.78 -7.30
CA PRO A 339 -15.10 -6.15 -8.26
C PRO A 339 -14.87 -7.66 -8.34
N ILE A 340 -14.78 -8.17 -9.57
CA ILE A 340 -14.41 -9.55 -9.87
C ILE A 340 -13.00 -9.54 -10.47
N MET A 341 -12.13 -10.38 -9.93
CA MET A 341 -10.71 -10.45 -10.29
C MET A 341 -10.39 -11.69 -11.11
N ALA A 342 -9.37 -11.62 -11.97
CA ALA A 342 -8.83 -12.80 -12.64
C ALA A 342 -8.25 -13.78 -11.60
N ALA A 343 -8.72 -15.03 -11.60
CA ALA A 343 -8.25 -16.04 -10.68
C ALA A 343 -6.77 -16.37 -10.89
N GLY A 344 -6.25 -16.31 -12.11
CA GLY A 344 -4.84 -16.57 -12.43
C GLY A 344 -4.36 -15.67 -13.56
N ASP A 345 -3.05 -15.69 -13.84
CA ASP A 345 -2.51 -15.07 -15.04
C ASP A 345 -3.15 -15.73 -16.26
N ALA A 346 -3.63 -14.94 -17.22
CA ALA A 346 -4.47 -15.45 -18.30
C ALA A 346 -4.44 -14.59 -19.57
N ARG A 347 -4.94 -15.15 -20.66
CA ARG A 347 -5.40 -14.44 -21.84
C ARG A 347 -6.93 -14.40 -21.83
N VAL A 348 -7.51 -13.25 -22.12
CA VAL A 348 -8.97 -13.12 -22.26
C VAL A 348 -9.40 -13.90 -23.50
N GLN A 349 -9.99 -15.07 -23.30
CA GLN A 349 -10.50 -15.92 -24.38
C GLN A 349 -11.80 -15.36 -24.94
N PHE A 350 -12.67 -14.85 -24.06
CA PHE A 350 -13.95 -14.25 -24.43
C PHE A 350 -14.37 -13.20 -23.41
N ALA A 351 -14.98 -12.11 -23.88
CA ALA A 351 -15.69 -11.13 -23.06
C ALA A 351 -16.92 -10.66 -23.85
N GLY A 352 -18.13 -10.95 -23.36
CA GLY A 352 -19.37 -10.67 -24.06
C GLY A 352 -20.59 -11.28 -23.38
N THR A 353 -21.72 -11.35 -24.07
CA THR A 353 -22.96 -11.89 -23.50
C THR A 353 -23.21 -13.32 -24.01
N GLN A 354 -23.53 -14.26 -23.11
CA GLN A 354 -23.83 -15.65 -23.46
C GLN A 354 -25.04 -16.20 -22.71
N ARG A 355 -26.21 -16.17 -23.36
CA ARG A 355 -27.48 -16.80 -22.92
C ARG A 355 -27.65 -16.80 -21.39
N GLY A 356 -27.63 -18.00 -20.78
CA GLY A 356 -27.87 -18.19 -19.35
C GLY A 356 -26.81 -17.58 -18.43
N TYR A 357 -25.58 -17.37 -18.89
CA TYR A 357 -24.54 -16.70 -18.11
C TYR A 357 -24.67 -15.18 -18.11
N GLY A 358 -25.48 -14.59 -18.99
CA GLY A 358 -25.53 -13.13 -19.15
C GLY A 358 -24.19 -12.59 -19.63
N ASN A 359 -23.73 -11.48 -19.03
CA ASN A 359 -22.41 -10.94 -19.32
C ASN A 359 -21.35 -11.84 -18.68
N VAL A 360 -20.45 -12.35 -19.50
CA VAL A 360 -19.50 -13.39 -19.14
C VAL A 360 -18.10 -13.07 -19.66
N VAL A 361 -17.11 -13.41 -18.85
CA VAL A 361 -15.70 -13.43 -19.23
C VAL A 361 -15.20 -14.86 -19.13
N ILE A 362 -14.45 -15.31 -20.13
CA ILE A 362 -13.72 -16.57 -20.11
C ILE A 362 -12.24 -16.26 -20.24
N LEU A 363 -11.46 -16.77 -19.29
CA LEU A 363 -10.02 -16.62 -19.25
C LEU A 363 -9.35 -17.95 -19.54
N ASP A 364 -8.38 -17.93 -20.46
CA ASP A 364 -7.51 -19.05 -20.79
C ASP A 364 -6.17 -18.86 -20.07
N HIS A 365 -5.84 -19.81 -19.22
CA HIS A 365 -4.64 -19.81 -18.39
C HIS A 365 -3.52 -20.67 -19.00
N GLY A 366 -3.75 -21.24 -20.18
CA GLY A 366 -2.85 -22.17 -20.84
C GLY A 366 -2.96 -23.60 -20.32
N ARG A 367 -2.31 -24.52 -21.04
CA ARG A 367 -2.25 -25.96 -20.70
C ARG A 367 -3.65 -26.56 -20.45
N GLY A 368 -4.66 -26.10 -21.18
CA GLY A 368 -6.05 -26.57 -21.09
C GLY A 368 -6.86 -26.05 -19.89
N HIS A 369 -6.34 -25.11 -19.09
CA HIS A 369 -7.05 -24.54 -17.95
C HIS A 369 -7.83 -23.29 -18.35
N THR A 370 -9.14 -23.28 -18.09
CA THR A 370 -9.99 -22.11 -18.33
C THR A 370 -10.86 -21.79 -17.11
N THR A 371 -11.13 -20.51 -16.90
CA THR A 371 -12.10 -20.04 -15.90
C THR A 371 -13.19 -19.21 -16.54
N LEU A 372 -14.42 -19.35 -16.04
CA LEU A 372 -15.58 -18.59 -16.50
C LEU A 372 -16.15 -17.76 -15.35
N TYR A 373 -16.52 -16.52 -15.65
CA TYR A 373 -17.08 -15.56 -14.71
C TYR A 373 -18.38 -15.01 -15.29
N GLY A 374 -19.53 -15.44 -14.77
CA GLY A 374 -20.85 -15.10 -15.29
C GLY A 374 -21.60 -14.04 -14.47
N HIS A 375 -22.75 -13.65 -15.00
CA HIS A 375 -23.75 -12.74 -14.44
C HIS A 375 -23.25 -11.31 -14.16
N MET A 376 -22.20 -10.85 -14.84
CA MET A 376 -21.64 -9.53 -14.59
C MET A 376 -22.62 -8.39 -14.89
N SER A 377 -22.55 -7.28 -14.15
CA SER A 377 -23.28 -6.06 -14.50
C SER A 377 -22.59 -5.33 -15.64
N ARG A 378 -21.26 -5.31 -15.63
CA ARG A 378 -20.40 -4.68 -16.65
C ARG A 378 -19.01 -5.31 -16.63
N PHE A 379 -18.29 -5.18 -17.74
CA PHE A 379 -16.90 -5.60 -17.86
C PHE A 379 -15.94 -4.56 -17.24
N GLY A 380 -14.75 -5.03 -16.86
CA GLY A 380 -13.62 -4.16 -16.54
C GLY A 380 -13.01 -3.56 -17.81
N LYS A 381 -11.88 -2.87 -17.67
CA LYS A 381 -11.11 -2.36 -18.82
C LYS A 381 -10.31 -3.50 -19.48
N ILE A 382 -11.02 -4.45 -20.07
CA ILE A 382 -10.45 -5.63 -20.72
C ILE A 382 -10.97 -5.82 -22.14
N LYS A 383 -10.16 -6.45 -23.00
CA LYS A 383 -10.54 -6.82 -24.39
C LYS A 383 -10.20 -8.27 -24.68
N THR A 384 -10.96 -8.92 -25.57
CA THR A 384 -10.64 -10.26 -26.06
C THR A 384 -9.21 -10.29 -26.63
N GLY A 385 -8.45 -11.32 -26.27
CA GLY A 385 -7.05 -11.50 -26.65
C GLY A 385 -6.03 -10.81 -25.74
N GLN A 386 -6.45 -9.91 -24.85
CA GLN A 386 -5.58 -9.22 -23.89
C GLN A 386 -5.01 -10.20 -22.86
N ARG A 387 -3.75 -10.00 -22.47
CA ARG A 387 -3.17 -10.66 -21.29
C ARG A 387 -3.55 -9.91 -20.03
N VAL A 388 -4.03 -10.64 -19.02
CA VAL A 388 -4.38 -10.13 -17.71
C VAL A 388 -3.59 -10.87 -16.64
N ALA A 389 -3.08 -10.14 -15.65
CA ALA A 389 -2.44 -10.75 -14.50
C ALA A 389 -3.51 -11.24 -13.51
N GLN A 390 -3.19 -12.26 -12.73
CA GLN A 390 -3.95 -12.67 -11.55
C GLN A 390 -4.26 -11.44 -10.68
N GLY A 391 -5.48 -11.35 -10.16
CA GLY A 391 -5.93 -10.21 -9.35
C GLY A 391 -6.42 -9.00 -10.16
N THR A 392 -6.17 -8.94 -11.48
CA THR A 392 -6.68 -7.85 -12.33
C THR A 392 -8.21 -7.84 -12.31
N VAL A 393 -8.83 -6.67 -12.11
CA VAL A 393 -10.29 -6.52 -12.17
C VAL A 393 -10.79 -6.71 -13.60
N ILE A 394 -11.53 -7.79 -13.82
CA ILE A 394 -12.06 -8.20 -15.14
C ILE A 394 -13.53 -7.80 -15.33
N GLY A 395 -14.23 -7.48 -14.25
CA GLY A 395 -15.63 -7.10 -14.29
C GLY A 395 -16.22 -6.86 -12.92
N TYR A 396 -17.53 -6.70 -12.88
CA TYR A 396 -18.25 -6.38 -11.66
C TYR A 396 -19.51 -7.23 -11.53
N VAL A 397 -19.82 -7.66 -10.31
CA VAL A 397 -20.99 -8.49 -10.00
C VAL A 397 -22.27 -7.83 -10.48
N GLY A 398 -23.17 -8.64 -11.04
CA GLY A 398 -24.52 -8.24 -11.41
C GLY A 398 -25.48 -9.40 -11.27
N SER A 399 -26.57 -9.34 -12.05
CA SER A 399 -27.60 -10.37 -12.11
C SER A 399 -28.10 -10.56 -13.55
N THR A 400 -27.19 -10.45 -14.53
CA THR A 400 -27.55 -10.60 -15.95
C THR A 400 -27.70 -12.07 -16.34
N GLY A 401 -28.50 -12.35 -17.37
CA GLY A 401 -28.78 -13.74 -17.78
C GLY A 401 -29.74 -14.43 -16.81
N LEU A 402 -29.55 -15.74 -16.60
CA LEU A 402 -30.41 -16.54 -15.73
C LEU A 402 -29.90 -16.49 -14.28
N ALA A 403 -30.19 -15.40 -13.59
CA ALA A 403 -29.79 -15.16 -12.20
C ALA A 403 -31.00 -14.74 -11.34
N THR A 404 -31.10 -15.28 -10.13
CA THR A 404 -32.18 -14.93 -9.17
C THR A 404 -31.89 -13.68 -8.35
N GLY A 405 -30.66 -13.18 -8.42
CA GLY A 405 -30.20 -11.99 -7.71
C GLY A 405 -28.70 -11.78 -7.90
N PRO A 406 -28.13 -10.70 -7.35
CA PRO A 406 -26.72 -10.36 -7.54
C PRO A 406 -25.75 -11.42 -7.00
N HIS A 407 -24.98 -12.04 -7.91
CA HIS A 407 -23.93 -13.00 -7.57
C HIS A 407 -22.93 -13.16 -8.72
N LEU A 408 -21.74 -13.70 -8.41
CA LEU A 408 -20.80 -14.21 -9.38
C LEU A 408 -21.02 -15.71 -9.55
N HIS A 409 -21.27 -16.17 -10.76
CA HIS A 409 -21.13 -17.58 -11.12
C HIS A 409 -19.72 -17.85 -11.63
N TYR A 410 -18.98 -18.73 -10.94
CA TYR A 410 -17.58 -19.03 -11.21
C TYR A 410 -17.38 -20.49 -11.57
N GLU A 411 -16.80 -20.77 -12.73
CA GLU A 411 -16.44 -22.12 -13.15
C GLU A 411 -14.94 -22.27 -13.35
N PHE A 412 -14.45 -23.48 -13.08
CA PHE A 412 -13.08 -23.89 -13.37
C PHE A 412 -13.12 -25.14 -14.26
N ARG A 413 -12.36 -25.13 -15.36
CA ARG A 413 -12.33 -26.23 -16.32
C ARG A 413 -10.90 -26.66 -16.61
N VAL A 414 -10.69 -27.97 -16.70
CA VAL A 414 -9.43 -28.60 -17.12
C VAL A 414 -9.71 -29.41 -18.37
N ASN A 415 -9.05 -29.06 -19.49
CA ASN A 415 -9.29 -29.64 -20.81
C ASN A 415 -10.77 -29.65 -21.19
N GLY A 416 -11.48 -28.55 -20.90
CA GLY A 416 -12.92 -28.39 -21.16
C GLY A 416 -13.86 -29.07 -20.15
N VAL A 417 -13.35 -29.90 -19.23
CA VAL A 417 -14.15 -30.58 -18.21
C VAL A 417 -14.28 -29.73 -16.96
N HIS A 418 -15.52 -29.52 -16.49
CA HIS A 418 -15.80 -28.70 -15.31
C HIS A 418 -15.35 -29.43 -14.04
N ARG A 419 -14.64 -28.73 -13.16
CA ARG A 419 -14.16 -29.24 -11.88
C ARG A 419 -14.68 -28.34 -10.77
N ASN A 420 -14.90 -28.91 -9.59
CA ASN A 420 -15.32 -28.15 -8.42
C ASN A 420 -14.23 -27.15 -8.01
N PRO A 421 -14.42 -25.83 -8.19
CA PRO A 421 -13.38 -24.85 -7.90
C PRO A 421 -12.95 -24.81 -6.42
N LEU A 422 -13.78 -25.33 -5.50
CA LEU A 422 -13.49 -25.38 -4.06
C LEU A 422 -12.59 -26.56 -3.68
N SER A 423 -12.61 -27.64 -4.47
CA SER A 423 -11.86 -28.87 -4.17
C SER A 423 -10.70 -29.13 -5.13
N VAL A 424 -10.55 -28.33 -6.18
CA VAL A 424 -9.35 -28.39 -7.02
C VAL A 424 -8.18 -27.89 -6.19
N THR A 425 -7.44 -28.83 -5.60
CA THR A 425 -6.04 -28.62 -5.23
C THR A 425 -5.29 -28.50 -6.53
N MET A 426 -5.06 -27.26 -6.97
CA MET A 426 -4.35 -27.05 -8.22
C MET A 426 -2.95 -27.63 -8.09
N PRO A 427 -2.40 -28.17 -9.19
CA PRO A 427 -1.01 -28.55 -9.21
C PRO A 427 -0.20 -27.34 -8.73
N PRO A 428 0.75 -27.52 -7.79
CA PRO A 428 1.69 -26.46 -7.50
C PRO A 428 2.32 -26.03 -8.83
N PRO A 429 2.60 -24.73 -9.02
CA PRO A 429 3.27 -24.28 -10.22
C PRO A 429 4.55 -25.11 -10.38
N GLU A 430 4.79 -25.62 -11.59
CA GLU A 430 5.92 -26.50 -11.86
C GLU A 430 7.22 -25.83 -11.42
N PRO A 431 8.04 -26.49 -10.59
CA PRO A 431 9.36 -25.99 -10.25
C PRO A 431 10.22 -25.79 -11.49
N LEU A 432 11.18 -24.87 -11.40
CA LEU A 432 12.23 -24.72 -12.40
C LEU A 432 12.98 -26.05 -12.57
N GLN A 433 13.34 -26.39 -13.81
CA GLN A 433 14.02 -27.64 -14.15
C GLN A 433 15.16 -27.39 -15.14
N GLY A 434 16.07 -28.36 -15.24
CA GLY A 434 17.18 -28.33 -16.21
C GLY A 434 18.02 -27.07 -16.14
N ALA A 435 18.24 -26.43 -17.30
CA ALA A 435 19.05 -25.23 -17.42
C ALA A 435 18.47 -24.03 -16.64
N GLU A 436 17.15 -23.90 -16.55
CA GLU A 436 16.52 -22.80 -15.80
C GLU A 436 16.80 -22.91 -14.30
N LEU A 437 16.75 -24.14 -13.74
CA LEU A 437 17.08 -24.36 -12.33
C LEU A 437 18.57 -24.09 -12.03
N ALA A 438 19.45 -24.45 -12.95
CA ALA A 438 20.87 -24.15 -12.83
C ALA A 438 21.13 -22.63 -12.84
N ALA A 439 20.49 -21.90 -13.77
CA ALA A 439 20.57 -20.45 -13.84
C ALA A 439 19.99 -19.79 -12.57
N PHE A 440 18.86 -20.28 -12.07
CA PHE A 440 18.26 -19.84 -10.81
C PHE A 440 19.22 -19.98 -9.63
N ARG A 441 19.82 -21.16 -9.45
CA ARG A 441 20.79 -21.40 -8.37
C ARG A 441 22.00 -20.48 -8.48
N ALA A 442 22.55 -20.31 -9.68
CA ALA A 442 23.68 -19.42 -9.91
C ALA A 442 23.37 -17.95 -9.60
N GLN A 443 22.19 -17.46 -10.01
CA GLN A 443 21.75 -16.10 -9.76
C GLN A 443 21.46 -15.82 -8.28
N THR A 444 20.92 -16.80 -7.55
CA THR A 444 20.40 -16.60 -6.19
C THR A 444 21.41 -16.92 -5.10
N ALA A 445 22.44 -17.73 -5.40
CA ALA A 445 23.49 -18.11 -4.45
C ALA A 445 24.16 -16.91 -3.73
N PRO A 446 24.51 -15.78 -4.40
CA PRO A 446 25.12 -14.64 -3.72
C PRO A 446 24.17 -13.96 -2.72
N ALA A 447 22.86 -13.93 -3.00
CA ALA A 447 21.87 -13.36 -2.09
C ALA A 447 21.65 -14.27 -0.88
N LEU A 448 21.57 -15.58 -1.09
CA LEU A 448 21.48 -16.56 -0.02
C LEU A 448 22.70 -16.51 0.92
N ALA A 449 23.91 -16.47 0.36
CA ALA A 449 25.15 -16.39 1.15
C ALA A 449 25.19 -15.12 2.01
N ARG A 450 24.67 -14.00 1.51
CA ARG A 450 24.55 -12.74 2.27
C ARG A 450 23.57 -12.85 3.43
N ILE A 451 22.41 -13.49 3.22
CA ILE A 451 21.45 -13.75 4.30
C ILE A 451 22.10 -14.62 5.37
N GLN A 452 22.67 -15.76 4.98
CA GLN A 452 23.29 -16.69 5.92
C GLN A 452 24.45 -16.06 6.69
N GLY A 453 25.27 -15.24 6.03
CA GLY A 453 26.33 -14.49 6.68
C GLY A 453 25.81 -13.50 7.71
N MET A 454 24.75 -12.76 7.39
CA MET A 454 24.13 -11.80 8.31
C MET A 454 23.44 -12.51 9.48
N GLU A 455 22.71 -13.59 9.22
CA GLU A 455 22.05 -14.38 10.26
C GLU A 455 23.06 -14.99 11.23
N LYS A 456 24.20 -15.49 10.74
CA LYS A 456 25.30 -15.96 11.60
C LYS A 456 25.89 -14.87 12.48
N LEU A 457 25.94 -13.62 12.00
CA LEU A 457 26.47 -12.49 12.77
C LEU A 457 25.49 -11.98 13.82
N ILE A 458 24.20 -11.88 13.47
CA ILE A 458 23.15 -11.33 14.35
C ILE A 458 22.68 -12.38 15.36
N TYR A 459 22.65 -13.65 14.96
CA TYR A 459 22.04 -14.74 15.71
C TYR A 459 23.03 -15.85 16.09
N ALA A 460 24.33 -15.54 16.19
CA ALA A 460 25.39 -16.51 16.53
C ALA A 460 25.06 -17.36 17.77
N ASP A 461 24.37 -16.77 18.75
CA ASP A 461 24.01 -17.40 20.03
C ASP A 461 22.69 -18.19 19.98
N ALA A 462 21.98 -18.16 18.86
CA ALA A 462 20.72 -18.86 18.67
C ALA A 462 20.92 -20.03 17.70
N SER A 463 20.76 -21.25 18.20
CA SER A 463 21.03 -22.47 17.42
C SER A 463 20.35 -22.47 16.05
N PRO A 464 21.03 -22.90 14.98
CA PRO A 464 20.40 -23.04 13.67
C PRO A 464 19.29 -24.09 13.74
N ALA A 465 18.15 -23.79 13.10
CA ALA A 465 17.14 -24.79 12.82
C ALA A 465 17.78 -25.89 11.95
N PRO A 466 17.54 -27.19 12.23
CA PRO A 466 18.18 -28.26 11.47
C PRO A 466 17.67 -28.26 10.03
N ASP A 467 18.60 -28.29 9.08
CA ASP A 467 18.31 -28.46 7.66
C ASP A 467 17.47 -29.73 7.45
N ALA A 468 16.24 -29.56 6.97
CA ALA A 468 15.41 -30.68 6.56
C ALA A 468 15.96 -31.27 5.25
N LYS A 469 16.66 -32.40 5.42
CA LYS A 469 17.11 -33.40 4.41
C LYS A 469 18.57 -33.30 3.94
N ALA A 470 19.46 -33.73 4.82
CA ALA A 470 20.63 -34.52 4.46
C ALA A 470 20.72 -35.74 5.40
N THR A 471 19.83 -36.71 5.23
CA THR A 471 19.91 -38.03 5.89
C THR A 471 19.05 -39.01 5.10
N ASP A 472 19.65 -39.58 4.06
CA ASP A 472 19.54 -41.01 3.75
C ASP A 472 20.37 -41.32 2.50
N THR A 473 21.66 -41.60 2.70
CA THR A 473 22.47 -42.52 1.87
C THR A 473 23.85 -42.62 2.52
N ALA A 474 23.98 -43.32 3.64
CA ALA A 474 25.28 -43.73 4.15
C ALA A 474 25.22 -44.90 5.16
N THR A 475 24.41 -45.93 4.92
CA THR A 475 24.54 -47.20 5.66
C THR A 475 23.96 -48.37 4.86
N ALA A 476 24.72 -48.87 3.88
CA ALA A 476 24.65 -50.26 3.43
C ALA A 476 25.78 -50.54 2.42
N LYS A 477 27.01 -50.77 2.92
CA LYS A 477 28.01 -51.68 2.33
C LYS A 477 29.28 -51.67 3.19
N ALA A 478 29.32 -52.56 4.18
CA ALA A 478 30.56 -53.05 4.76
C ALA A 478 30.35 -54.55 5.07
N GLY A 479 31.30 -55.37 4.63
CA GLY A 479 31.11 -56.77 4.31
C GLY A 479 30.98 -57.74 5.48
N LYS A 480 30.45 -58.92 5.15
CA LYS A 480 30.68 -60.16 5.90
C LYS A 480 31.74 -60.99 5.16
N PRO A 481 32.82 -61.41 5.82
CA PRO A 481 33.71 -62.44 5.31
C PRO A 481 33.42 -63.82 5.93
N VAL A 482 33.50 -64.85 5.06
CA VAL A 482 34.03 -66.23 5.32
C VAL A 482 33.08 -67.17 6.09
N LYS A 483 32.78 -68.43 5.68
CA LYS A 483 33.65 -69.56 5.28
C LYS A 483 32.83 -70.67 4.56
N SER A 484 33.37 -71.21 3.48
CA SER A 484 33.54 -72.65 3.13
C SER A 484 32.58 -73.70 3.72
N THR A 485 31.96 -74.53 2.85
CA THR A 485 32.26 -75.98 2.74
C THR A 485 31.76 -76.59 1.43
N ARG A 486 32.53 -77.59 0.98
CA ARG A 486 32.41 -78.45 -0.22
C ARG A 486 31.06 -79.14 -0.40
N GLY A 487 30.77 -79.49 -1.65
CA GLY A 487 29.71 -80.40 -2.10
C GLY A 487 29.48 -80.22 -3.58
#